data_AF-A0A967L925-F1
#
_entry.id   AF-A0A967L925-F1
#
_cell.length_a   1.000
_cell.length_b   1.000
_cell.length_c   1.000
_cell.angle_alpha   90.00
_cell.angle_beta   90.00
_cell.angle_gamma   90.00
#
_symmetry.space_group_name_H-M   'P 1'
#
loop_
_entity.id
_entity.type
_entity.pdbx_description
1 polymer ?
#
loop_
_entity_poly.entity_id
_entity_poly.type
_entity_poly.pdbx_seq_one_letter_code
_entity_poly.pdbx_strand_id
1 'polypeptide(L)' 'MDEKGTEAAAATAVVMAERTSLPRPEKPIEVRVDRPFLFAIMDTRSQSALFLGRVTDPR' A
#
# COMPACT_ATOMS: atom_id res chain seq x y z
N MET A 1 12.24 7.11 0.96
CA MET A 1 10.93 6.53 1.34
C MET A 1 11.06 6.12 2.79
N ASP A 2 10.59 6.97 3.69
CA ASP A 2 10.51 6.68 5.11
C ASP A 2 9.28 5.82 5.41
N GLU A 3 9.31 5.01 6.48
CA GLU A 3 8.17 4.19 6.89
C GLU A 3 7.04 5.00 7.56
N LYS A 4 7.01 6.33 7.39
CA LYS A 4 5.94 7.19 7.90
C LYS A 4 4.76 7.30 6.92
N GLY A 5 4.51 6.23 6.18
CA GLY A 5 3.29 6.03 5.40
C GLY A 5 2.21 5.33 6.23
N THR A 6 1.37 6.12 6.90
CA THR A 6 0.05 5.72 7.41
C THR A 6 0.04 4.64 8.51
N GLU A 7 0.46 5.04 9.71
CA GLU A 7 0.26 4.33 10.99
C GLU A 7 -1.15 3.73 11.17
N ALA A 8 -2.17 4.35 10.57
CA ALA A 8 -3.56 3.86 10.58
C ALA A 8 -3.78 2.53 9.82
N ALA A 9 -3.03 2.24 8.75
CA ALA A 9 -3.15 0.98 8.02
C ALA A 9 -2.57 -0.20 8.82
N ALA A 10 -1.44 0.03 9.50
CA ALA A 10 -0.82 -0.93 10.40
C ALA A 10 -1.73 -1.23 11.61
N ALA A 11 -2.30 -0.20 12.23
CA ALA A 11 -3.24 -0.37 13.34
C ALA A 11 -4.51 -1.13 12.93
N THR A 12 -5.03 -0.89 11.72
CA THR A 12 -6.23 -1.59 11.22
C THR A 12 -5.96 -3.07 10.94
N ALA A 13 -4.77 -3.41 10.43
CA ALA A 13 -4.40 -4.81 10.17
C ALA A 13 -4.34 -5.63 11.47
N VAL A 14 -3.79 -5.06 12.55
CA VAL A 14 -3.72 -5.69 13.87
C VAL A 14 -5.12 -5.88 14.45
N VAL A 15 -5.97 -4.84 14.42
CA VAL A 15 -7.34 -4.91 14.93
C VAL A 15 -8.20 -5.93 14.17
N MET A 16 -8.04 -6.03 12.84
CA MET A 16 -8.72 -7.05 12.05
C MET A 16 -8.25 -8.46 12.42
N ALA A 17 -6.94 -8.66 12.61
CA ALA A 17 -6.39 -9.95 13.02
C ALA A 17 -6.89 -10.41 14.41
N GLU A 18 -7.08 -9.48 15.34
CA GLU A 18 -7.56 -9.78 16.70
C GLU A 18 -9.08 -9.99 16.78
N ARG A 19 -9.88 -9.39 15.88
CA ARG A 19 -11.36 -9.40 15.98
C ARG A 19 -12.08 -10.49 15.18
N THR A 20 -11.41 -11.23 14.30
CA THR A 20 -12.07 -12.23 13.45
C THR A 20 -11.78 -13.68 13.86
N SER A 21 -12.79 -14.36 14.40
CA SER A 21 -12.94 -15.84 14.41
C SER A 21 -13.52 -16.37 13.07
N LEU A 22 -13.28 -15.66 11.97
CA LEU A 22 -13.79 -16.01 10.65
C LEU A 22 -12.90 -17.09 10.00
N PRO A 23 -13.44 -17.91 9.07
CA PRO A 23 -12.65 -18.84 8.29
C PRO A 23 -11.45 -18.11 7.72
N ARG A 24 -10.27 -18.72 7.88
CA ARG A 24 -8.96 -18.19 7.51
C ARG A 24 -9.09 -17.27 6.28
N PRO A 25 -8.80 -15.96 6.40
CA PRO A 25 -8.89 -15.07 5.26
C PRO A 25 -8.08 -15.69 4.12
N GLU A 26 -8.65 -15.65 2.91
CA GLU A 26 -7.93 -16.03 1.69
C GLU A 26 -6.50 -15.45 1.78
N LYS A 27 -5.50 -16.26 1.43
CA LYS A 27 -4.09 -15.88 1.60
C LYS A 27 -3.89 -14.44 1.14
N PRO A 28 -3.26 -13.57 1.94
CA PRO A 28 -3.02 -12.18 1.55
C PRO A 28 -2.39 -12.14 0.16
N ILE A 29 -2.83 -11.19 -0.66
CA ILE A 29 -2.21 -10.96 -1.96
C ILE A 29 -0.81 -10.40 -1.69
N GLU A 30 0.21 -11.18 -2.05
CA GLU A 30 1.60 -10.74 -1.94
C GLU A 30 1.93 -9.80 -3.11
N VAL A 31 2.21 -8.54 -2.79
CA VAL A 31 2.66 -7.54 -3.77
C VAL A 31 4.12 -7.24 -3.52
N ARG A 32 4.99 -7.72 -4.41
CA ARG A 32 6.43 -7.45 -4.38
C ARG A 32 6.80 -6.40 -5.42
N VAL A 33 7.42 -5.32 -4.97
CA VAL A 33 7.87 -4.19 -5.79
C VAL A 33 9.39 -4.25 -5.96
N ASP A 34 9.89 -5.37 -6.49
CA ASP A 34 11.32 -5.70 -6.63
C ASP A 34 11.83 -5.62 -8.08
N ARG A 35 11.06 -5.00 -8.97
CA ARG A 35 11.34 -4.77 -10.39
C ARG A 35 10.72 -3.46 -10.85
N PRO A 36 11.07 -2.92 -12.03
CA PRO A 36 10.57 -1.63 -12.48
C PRO A 36 9.06 -1.50 -12.40
N PHE A 37 8.58 -0.40 -11.83
CA PHE A 37 7.17 -0.14 -11.58
C PHE A 37 6.80 1.32 -11.88
N LEU A 38 5.52 1.54 -12.15
CA LEU A 38 4.92 2.86 -12.29
C LEU A 38 4.29 3.28 -10.96
N PHE A 39 4.35 4.57 -10.64
CA PHE A 39 3.66 5.14 -9.49
C PHE A 39 3.01 6.46 -9.87
N ALA A 40 1.94 6.81 -9.15
CA ALA A 40 1.32 8.12 -9.25
C ALA A 40 0.97 8.61 -7.84
N ILE A 41 1.12 9.91 -7.62
CA ILE A 41 0.59 10.60 -6.44
C ILE A 41 -0.62 11.37 -6.94
N MET A 42 -1.80 11.03 -6.42
CA MET A 42 -3.07 11.57 -6.87
C MET A 42 -3.68 12.43 -5.77
N ASP A 43 -4.24 13.59 -6.13
CA ASP A 43 -5.23 14.23 -5.28
C ASP A 43 -6.54 13.42 -5.37
N THR A 44 -6.98 12.85 -4.25
CA THR A 44 -8.15 11.97 -4.22
C THR A 44 -9.47 12.72 -4.40
N ARG A 45 -9.49 14.04 -4.14
CA ARG A 45 -10.71 14.86 -4.32
C ARG A 45 -10.93 15.25 -5.76
N SER A 46 -9.90 15.81 -6.41
CA SER A 46 -10.00 16.22 -7.82
C SER A 46 -9.68 15.11 -8.80
N GLN A 47 -9.21 13.95 -8.33
CA GLN A 47 -8.69 12.84 -9.14
C GLN A 47 -7.52 13.24 -10.05
N SER A 48 -6.86 14.35 -9.75
CA SER A 48 -5.72 14.84 -10.52
C SER A 48 -4.44 14.13 -10.14
N ALA A 49 -3.64 13.75 -11.13
CA ALA A 49 -2.27 13.28 -10.90
C ALA A 49 -1.38 14.47 -10.55
N LEU A 50 -0.90 14.52 -9.32
CA LEU A 50 0.11 15.49 -8.87
C LEU A 50 1.50 15.09 -9.38
N PHE A 51 1.77 13.78 -9.38
CA PHE A 51 3.01 13.21 -9.92
C PHE A 51 2.70 11.89 -10.62
N LEU A 52 3.41 11.62 -11.72
CA LEU A 52 3.40 10.35 -12.43
C LEU A 52 4.84 9.99 -12.78
N GLY A 53 5.26 8.77 -12.45
CA GLY A 53 6.65 8.37 -12.62
C GLY A 53 6.83 6.87 -12.80
N ARG A 54 8.06 6.52 -13.18
CA ARG A 54 8.53 5.14 -13.29
C ARG A 54 9.82 5.01 -12.49
N VAL A 55 9.90 4.00 -11.63
CA VAL A 55 11.14 3.62 -10.96
C VAL A 55 11.75 2.47 -11.74
N THR A 56 12.94 2.68 -12.31
CA THR A 56 13.71 1.66 -13.04
C THR A 56 14.98 1.23 -12.32
N ASP A 57 15.52 2.10 -11.47
CA ASP A 57 16.67 1.85 -10.60
C ASP A 57 16.44 2.61 -9.27
N PRO A 58 16.20 1.92 -8.13
CA PRO A 58 15.76 2.53 -6.87
C PRO A 58 16.91 2.98 -5.94
N ARG A 59 18.11 3.20 -6.46
CA ARG A 59 19.29 3.62 -5.68
C ARG A 59 19.11 4.95 -4.96
#